data_AF-A0A844D234-F1
#
_entry.id   AF-A0A844D234-F1
#
_cell.length_a   1.000
_cell.length_b   1.000
_cell.length_c   1.000
_cell.angle_alpha   90.00
_cell.angle_beta   90.00
_cell.angle_gamma   90.00
#
_symmetry.space_group_name_H-M   'P 1'
#
loop_
_entity.id
_entity.type
_entity.pdbx_description
1 polymer ?
#
loop_
_entity_poly.entity_id
_entity_poly.type
_entity_poly.pdbx_seq_one_letter_code
_entity_poly.pdbx_strand_id
1 'polypeptide(L)'
;MRAVVLAACAAMGLSGCAAERVWAPDEEVAKATYRHDGPPRLTLYTMLNNNSGAGAHTALMVNGSQRVIFDPAGSFNKSRVLPERNDVLYGITPQVEDVYTRYHARETFRVKVQKLDVSPDVARRTEQAVMSYGAVPQAMCANSTSNILAQVFPGRVNQTWSPRKLADEFAQLPGVTERVLREYDSDDNSKVLDDWNPERERVARAAN
;
A
#
# COMPACT_ATOMS: atom_id res chain seq x y z
N MET A 1 22.86 -17.43 36.66
CA MET A 1 23.19 -17.69 35.23
C MET A 1 21.94 -17.95 34.38
N ARG A 2 21.02 -18.84 34.76
CA ARG A 2 19.76 -19.10 33.99
C ARG A 2 18.87 -17.85 33.76
N ALA A 3 18.73 -16.99 34.76
CA ALA A 3 17.93 -15.76 34.66
C ALA A 3 18.58 -14.69 33.74
N VAL A 4 19.91 -14.64 33.68
CA VAL A 4 20.66 -13.69 32.83
C VAL A 4 20.60 -14.14 31.36
N VAL A 5 20.65 -15.45 31.11
CA VAL A 5 20.48 -16.03 29.77
C VAL A 5 19.04 -15.85 29.26
N LEU A 6 18.03 -16.03 30.11
CA LEU A 6 16.62 -15.78 29.75
C LEU A 6 16.34 -14.30 29.45
N ALA A 7 16.92 -13.37 30.22
CA ALA A 7 16.80 -11.93 29.95
C ALA A 7 17.52 -11.50 28.67
N ALA A 8 18.69 -12.11 28.37
CA ALA A 8 19.42 -11.85 27.13
C ALA A 8 18.69 -12.40 25.88
N CYS A 9 18.07 -13.59 25.96
CA CYS A 9 17.25 -14.12 24.88
C CYS A 9 15.96 -13.32 24.64
N ALA A 10 15.33 -12.78 25.70
CA ALA A 10 14.16 -11.91 25.57
C ALA A 10 14.50 -10.55 24.94
N ALA A 11 15.67 -9.99 25.23
CA ALA A 11 16.14 -8.74 24.61
C ALA A 11 16.47 -8.90 23.11
N MET A 12 16.96 -10.07 22.69
CA MET A 12 17.24 -10.36 21.27
C MET A 12 15.97 -10.68 20.44
N GLY A 13 14.85 -11.04 21.08
CA GLY A 13 13.58 -11.27 20.39
C GLY A 13 12.86 -9.98 19.97
N LEU A 14 13.17 -8.84 20.59
CA LEU A 14 12.47 -7.56 20.38
C LEU A 14 12.99 -6.77 19.16
N SER A 15 14.20 -7.05 18.66
CA SER A 15 14.75 -6.37 17.48
C SER A 15 14.12 -6.82 16.17
N GLY A 16 13.41 -7.96 16.15
CA GLY A 16 12.72 -8.49 14.96
C GLY A 16 11.30 -7.95 14.72
N CYS A 17 10.76 -7.15 15.64
CA CYS A 17 9.40 -6.58 15.54
C CYS A 17 9.38 -5.09 15.17
N ALA A 18 10.54 -4.46 14.98
CA ALA A 18 10.61 -3.04 14.64
C ALA A 18 10.28 -2.81 13.16
N ALA A 19 9.37 -1.87 12.89
CA ALA A 19 9.08 -1.43 11.52
C ALA A 19 10.27 -0.70 10.89
N GLU A 20 10.53 -0.95 9.61
CA GLU A 20 11.55 -0.21 8.87
C GLU A 20 11.11 1.24 8.72
N ARG A 21 12.00 2.19 9.08
CA ARG A 21 11.73 3.62 8.95
C ARG A 21 12.46 4.17 7.76
N VAL A 22 11.68 4.66 6.79
CA VAL A 22 12.18 5.28 5.57
C VAL A 22 11.65 6.70 5.51
N TRP A 23 12.52 7.65 5.19
CA TRP A 23 12.13 9.05 5.09
C TRP A 23 12.88 9.76 3.98
N ALA A 24 12.25 9.85 2.80
CA ALA A 24 12.78 10.57 1.66
C ALA A 24 12.83 12.09 1.94
N PRO A 25 13.88 12.80 1.47
CA PRO A 25 14.01 14.26 1.59
C PRO A 25 12.80 15.02 1.02
N ASP A 26 12.51 16.20 1.59
CA ASP A 26 11.39 17.05 1.13
C ASP A 26 11.47 17.40 -0.35
N GLU A 27 12.68 17.65 -0.86
CA GLU A 27 12.89 17.97 -2.26
C GLU A 27 12.55 16.82 -3.21
N GLU A 28 12.80 15.57 -2.82
CA GLU A 28 12.50 14.41 -3.65
C GLU A 28 10.99 14.17 -3.71
N VAL A 29 10.31 14.30 -2.57
CA VAL A 29 8.86 14.20 -2.48
C VAL A 29 8.18 15.33 -3.26
N ALA A 30 8.67 16.56 -3.14
CA ALA A 30 8.16 17.70 -3.88
C ALA A 30 8.30 17.51 -5.40
N LYS A 31 9.48 17.08 -5.87
CA LYS A 31 9.73 16.79 -7.30
C LYS A 31 8.89 15.64 -7.82
N ALA A 32 8.59 14.65 -6.99
CA ALA A 32 7.78 13.50 -7.38
C ALA A 32 6.26 13.72 -7.27
N THR A 33 5.81 14.86 -6.77
CA THR A 33 4.37 15.10 -6.54
C THR A 33 3.58 14.93 -7.84
N TYR A 34 2.66 13.97 -7.86
CA TYR A 34 1.80 13.70 -9.01
C TYR A 34 0.35 14.01 -8.66
N ARG A 35 -0.27 14.90 -9.44
CA ARG A 35 -1.70 15.20 -9.36
C ARG A 35 -2.41 14.50 -10.50
N HIS A 36 -3.30 13.57 -10.15
CA HIS A 36 -4.12 12.92 -11.15
C HIS A 36 -5.35 13.76 -11.48
N ASP A 37 -5.76 13.71 -12.74
CA ASP A 37 -6.91 14.42 -13.32
C ASP A 37 -8.27 13.74 -13.06
N GLY A 38 -8.28 12.60 -12.36
CA GLY A 38 -9.50 11.90 -11.93
C GLY A 38 -10.13 12.43 -10.64
N PRO A 39 -11.36 11.97 -10.29
CA PRO A 39 -12.06 12.41 -9.09
C PRO A 39 -11.31 12.01 -7.81
N PRO A 40 -11.60 12.65 -6.66
CA PRO A 40 -11.13 12.16 -5.37
C PRO A 40 -11.58 10.72 -5.17
N ARG A 41 -10.63 9.82 -4.95
CA ARG A 41 -10.87 8.38 -5.01
C ARG A 41 -10.01 7.63 -4.01
N LEU A 42 -10.60 6.61 -3.39
CA LEU A 42 -9.87 5.60 -2.65
C LEU A 42 -9.84 4.32 -3.47
N THR A 43 -8.65 3.72 -3.62
CA THR A 43 -8.50 2.40 -4.23
C THR A 43 -7.87 1.45 -3.22
N LEU A 44 -8.62 0.44 -2.81
CA LEU A 44 -8.12 -0.65 -1.97
C LEU A 44 -7.60 -1.77 -2.86
N TYR A 45 -6.34 -2.14 -2.65
CA TYR A 45 -5.72 -3.32 -3.23
C TYR A 45 -5.72 -4.43 -2.19
N THR A 46 -6.14 -5.63 -2.59
CA THR A 46 -6.06 -6.81 -1.73
C THR A 46 -5.51 -7.99 -2.51
N MET A 47 -4.43 -8.56 -2.02
CA MET A 47 -3.76 -9.69 -2.63
C MET A 47 -4.34 -10.96 -2.03
N LEU A 48 -5.05 -11.73 -2.84
CA LEU A 48 -5.76 -12.93 -2.43
C LEU A 48 -5.05 -14.15 -3.01
N ASN A 49 -4.70 -15.12 -2.16
CA ASN A 49 -4.12 -16.37 -2.59
C ASN A 49 -5.07 -17.10 -3.56
N ASN A 50 -4.60 -17.59 -4.71
CA ASN A 50 -5.49 -18.19 -5.71
C ASN A 50 -6.09 -19.52 -5.26
N ASN A 51 -5.39 -20.27 -4.40
CA ASN A 51 -5.81 -21.59 -3.92
C ASN A 51 -6.77 -21.50 -2.74
N SER A 52 -6.37 -20.83 -1.65
CA SER A 52 -7.18 -20.69 -0.42
C SER A 52 -8.12 -19.49 -0.47
N GLY A 53 -7.86 -18.54 -1.38
CA GLY A 53 -8.47 -17.23 -1.44
C GLY A 53 -8.06 -16.29 -0.29
N ALA A 54 -7.24 -16.73 0.67
CA ALA A 54 -6.91 -15.95 1.87
C ALA A 54 -6.22 -14.63 1.50
N GLY A 55 -6.48 -13.58 2.29
CA GLY A 55 -5.84 -12.28 2.08
C GLY A 55 -4.43 -12.25 2.65
N ALA A 56 -3.45 -12.01 1.79
CA ALA A 56 -2.03 -11.98 2.17
C ALA A 56 -1.50 -10.56 2.36
N HIS A 57 -2.01 -9.58 1.63
CA HIS A 57 -1.57 -8.19 1.72
C HIS A 57 -2.69 -7.22 1.36
N THR A 58 -2.59 -5.98 1.84
CA THR A 58 -3.44 -4.88 1.42
C THR A 58 -2.70 -3.55 1.41
N ALA A 59 -3.09 -2.69 0.47
CA ALA A 59 -2.58 -1.34 0.33
C ALA A 59 -3.72 -0.40 -0.09
N LEU A 60 -3.54 0.89 0.19
CA LEU A 60 -4.53 1.92 -0.08
C LEU A 60 -3.92 3.02 -0.94
N MET A 61 -4.41 3.18 -2.16
CA MET A 61 -4.13 4.38 -2.95
C MET A 61 -5.16 5.45 -2.65
N VAL A 62 -4.68 6.66 -2.40
CA VAL A 62 -5.50 7.84 -2.17
C VAL A 62 -5.25 8.81 -3.32
N ASN A 63 -6.30 9.12 -4.08
CA ASN A 63 -6.31 10.23 -5.02
C ASN A 63 -6.87 11.46 -4.31
N GLY A 64 -5.99 12.26 -3.70
CA GLY A 64 -6.32 13.46 -2.94
C GLY A 64 -5.74 14.72 -3.58
N SER A 65 -5.03 15.53 -2.79
CA SER A 65 -4.29 16.70 -3.29
C SER A 65 -3.11 16.31 -4.21
N GLN A 66 -2.60 15.10 -3.99
CA GLN A 66 -1.72 14.33 -4.84
C GLN A 66 -2.12 12.85 -4.74
N ARG A 67 -1.55 12.02 -5.62
CA ARG A 67 -1.79 10.59 -5.58
C ARG A 67 -0.65 9.88 -4.87
N VAL A 68 -1.00 9.15 -3.82
CA VAL A 68 -0.08 8.36 -2.99
C VAL A 68 -0.60 6.94 -2.80
N ILE A 69 0.31 6.00 -2.57
CA ILE A 69 -0.03 4.64 -2.11
C ILE A 69 0.51 4.48 -0.69
N PHE A 70 -0.35 4.09 0.23
CA PHE A 70 0.06 3.55 1.52
C PHE A 70 0.17 2.03 1.41
N ASP A 71 1.41 1.53 1.47
CA ASP A 71 1.77 0.12 1.27
C ASP A 71 2.43 -0.47 2.53
N PRO A 72 1.71 -0.55 3.66
CA PRO A 72 2.28 -0.90 4.96
C PRO A 72 2.89 -2.29 4.95
N ALA A 73 4.19 -2.39 5.23
CA ALA A 73 4.95 -3.64 5.17
C ALA A 73 4.96 -4.33 3.78
N GLY A 74 4.67 -3.58 2.72
CA GLY A 74 4.74 -4.06 1.34
C GLY A 74 6.17 -4.21 0.83
N SER A 75 6.34 -5.01 -0.23
CA SER A 75 7.66 -5.28 -0.82
C SER A 75 7.94 -4.55 -2.13
N PHE A 76 6.98 -3.76 -2.62
CA PHE A 76 7.03 -3.16 -3.94
C PHE A 76 8.25 -2.24 -4.12
N ASN A 77 8.52 -1.38 -3.13
CA ASN A 77 9.54 -0.33 -3.24
C ASN A 77 10.88 -0.71 -2.57
N LYS A 78 11.24 -2.00 -2.51
CA LYS A 78 12.51 -2.45 -1.89
C LYS A 78 13.76 -1.83 -2.54
N SER A 79 13.72 -1.61 -3.85
CA SER A 79 14.81 -0.95 -4.60
C SER A 79 14.81 0.58 -4.46
N ARG A 80 13.90 1.15 -3.64
CA ARG A 80 13.79 2.59 -3.31
C ARG A 80 13.74 3.49 -4.55
N VAL A 81 12.99 3.06 -5.56
CA VAL A 81 12.82 3.84 -6.79
C VAL A 81 11.89 5.03 -6.54
N LEU A 82 10.81 4.82 -5.81
CA LEU A 82 9.88 5.88 -5.47
C LEU A 82 10.29 6.55 -4.15
N PRO A 83 10.16 7.88 -4.03
CA PRO A 83 10.27 8.53 -2.74
C PRO A 83 9.25 7.96 -1.77
N GLU A 84 9.69 7.68 -0.55
CA GLU A 84 8.91 7.00 0.47
C GLU A 84 9.03 7.69 1.83
N ARG A 85 7.92 7.78 2.55
CA ARG A 85 7.89 8.17 3.96
C ARG A 85 7.07 7.17 4.73
N ASN A 86 7.73 6.29 5.48
CA ASN A 86 7.12 5.32 6.37
C ASN A 86 5.91 4.61 5.74
N ASP A 87 6.17 3.82 4.69
CA ASP A 87 5.16 3.09 3.90
C ASP A 87 4.28 3.93 2.95
N VAL A 88 4.43 5.26 2.92
CA VAL A 88 3.75 6.12 1.93
C VAL A 88 4.66 6.34 0.73
N LEU A 89 4.22 5.84 -0.43
CA LEU A 89 4.88 5.97 -1.72
C LEU A 89 4.32 7.20 -2.47
N TYR A 90 5.23 8.04 -2.97
CA TYR A 90 4.89 9.28 -3.67
C TYR A 90 5.11 9.19 -5.19
N GLY A 91 4.40 10.05 -5.91
CA GLY A 91 4.51 10.14 -7.37
C GLY A 91 3.92 8.94 -8.09
N ILE A 92 2.68 8.61 -7.73
CA ILE A 92 1.99 7.45 -8.28
C ILE A 92 1.32 7.85 -9.60
N THR A 93 2.07 7.78 -10.71
CA THR A 93 1.52 7.97 -12.06
C THR A 93 0.63 6.79 -12.45
N PRO A 94 -0.18 6.86 -13.54
CA PRO A 94 -0.94 5.72 -14.04
C PRO A 94 -0.06 4.52 -14.37
N GLN A 95 1.16 4.76 -14.86
CA GLN A 95 2.13 3.71 -15.14
C GLN A 95 2.66 3.08 -13.85
N VAL A 96 2.91 3.86 -12.79
CA VAL A 96 3.27 3.32 -11.48
C VAL A 96 2.12 2.51 -10.87
N GLU A 97 0.87 2.97 -10.99
CA GLU A 97 -0.32 2.21 -10.55
C GLU A 97 -0.41 0.85 -11.27
N ASP A 98 -0.15 0.83 -12.58
CA ASP A 98 -0.14 -0.40 -13.38
C ASP A 98 0.95 -1.37 -12.92
N VAL A 99 2.20 -0.90 -12.85
CA VAL A 99 3.34 -1.70 -12.40
C VAL A 99 3.11 -2.20 -10.97
N TYR A 100 2.60 -1.36 -10.07
CA TYR A 100 2.23 -1.75 -8.70
C TYR A 100 1.20 -2.88 -8.68
N THR A 101 0.15 -2.77 -9.50
CA THR A 101 -0.92 -3.78 -9.54
C THR A 101 -0.39 -5.09 -10.14
N ARG A 102 0.41 -5.03 -11.21
CA ARG A 102 0.97 -6.20 -11.90
C ARG A 102 2.07 -6.89 -11.09
N TYR A 103 2.87 -6.14 -10.33
CA TYR A 103 3.86 -6.70 -9.40
C TYR A 103 3.26 -7.68 -8.40
N HIS A 104 1.99 -7.47 -8.03
CA HIS A 104 1.27 -8.26 -7.03
C HIS A 104 0.29 -9.30 -7.60
N ALA A 105 0.01 -9.28 -8.91
CA ALA A 105 -0.78 -10.31 -9.56
C ALA A 105 0.17 -11.37 -10.16
N ARG A 106 0.00 -12.64 -9.79
CA ARG A 106 0.81 -13.81 -10.22
C ARG A 106 -0.01 -15.09 -10.19
N GLU A 107 0.59 -16.21 -10.60
CA GLU A 107 -0.01 -17.54 -10.49
C GLU A 107 -0.54 -17.84 -9.08
N THR A 108 0.19 -17.48 -8.01
CA THR A 108 -0.26 -17.74 -6.63
C THR A 108 -1.19 -16.68 -6.03
N PHE A 109 -1.21 -15.45 -6.55
CA PHE A 109 -2.01 -14.36 -5.99
C PHE A 109 -2.74 -13.56 -7.07
N ARG A 110 -4.03 -13.31 -6.85
CA ARG A 110 -4.80 -12.32 -7.62
C ARG A 110 -4.89 -11.01 -6.85
N VAL A 111 -4.97 -9.90 -7.57
CA VAL A 111 -5.21 -8.59 -6.97
C VAL A 111 -6.67 -8.21 -7.14
N LYS A 112 -7.40 -8.11 -6.02
CA LYS A 112 -8.72 -7.51 -5.95
C LYS A 112 -8.53 -5.99 -5.84
N VAL A 113 -9.00 -5.25 -6.84
CA VAL A 113 -8.88 -3.79 -6.93
C VAL A 113 -10.28 -3.21 -6.75
N GLN A 114 -10.49 -2.49 -5.65
CA GLN A 114 -11.77 -1.88 -5.31
C GLN A 114 -11.65 -0.37 -5.32
N LYS A 115 -12.46 0.31 -6.13
CA LYS A 115 -12.41 1.77 -6.31
C LYS A 115 -13.69 2.40 -5.77
N LEU A 116 -13.53 3.46 -4.98
CA LEU A 116 -14.63 4.28 -4.47
C LEU A 116 -14.33 5.75 -4.75
N ASP A 117 -15.18 6.39 -5.56
CA ASP A 117 -15.19 7.84 -5.65
C ASP A 117 -15.77 8.40 -4.35
N VAL A 118 -15.08 9.39 -3.80
CA VAL A 118 -15.39 9.95 -2.47
C VAL A 118 -15.47 11.48 -2.56
N SER A 119 -15.99 12.11 -1.51
CA SER A 119 -15.91 13.56 -1.41
C SER A 119 -14.46 14.03 -1.24
N PRO A 120 -14.12 15.26 -1.67
CA PRO A 120 -12.81 15.85 -1.43
C PRO A 120 -12.39 15.80 0.04
N ASP A 121 -13.33 15.97 0.97
CA ASP A 121 -13.06 15.89 2.41
C ASP A 121 -12.69 14.49 2.90
N VAL A 122 -13.27 13.44 2.32
CA VAL A 122 -12.88 12.05 2.65
C VAL A 122 -11.50 11.76 2.08
N ALA A 123 -11.23 12.15 0.84
CA ALA A 123 -9.90 11.97 0.24
C ALA A 123 -8.81 12.71 1.03
N ARG A 124 -9.03 13.98 1.38
CA ARG A 124 -8.10 14.80 2.17
C ARG A 124 -7.84 14.19 3.56
N ARG A 125 -8.89 13.78 4.28
CA ARG A 125 -8.74 13.15 5.60
C ARG A 125 -7.97 11.83 5.51
N THR A 126 -8.25 11.03 4.49
CA THR A 126 -7.54 9.75 4.26
C THR A 126 -6.07 9.99 3.90
N GLU A 127 -5.80 10.96 3.01
CA GLU A 127 -4.45 11.37 2.61
C GLU A 127 -3.61 11.82 3.82
N GLN A 128 -4.18 12.68 4.66
CA GLN A 128 -3.54 13.12 5.90
C GLN A 128 -3.28 11.96 6.87
N ALA A 129 -4.25 11.04 7.00
CA ALA A 129 -4.12 9.88 7.88
C ALA A 129 -3.01 8.92 7.41
N VAL A 130 -2.89 8.65 6.10
CA VAL A 130 -1.80 7.79 5.60
C VAL A 130 -0.44 8.47 5.76
N MET A 131 -0.33 9.78 5.45
CA MET A 131 0.93 10.53 5.54
C MET A 131 1.45 10.68 6.97
N SER A 132 0.57 10.60 7.97
CA SER A 132 0.92 10.74 9.39
C SER A 132 0.97 9.42 10.16
N TYR A 133 0.66 8.27 9.53
CA TYR A 133 0.54 6.99 10.22
C TYR A 133 1.87 6.52 10.84
N GLY A 134 2.98 6.69 10.10
CA GLY A 134 4.29 6.18 10.49
C GLY A 134 4.52 4.73 10.07
N ALA A 135 5.71 4.21 10.40
CA ALA A 135 6.16 2.93 9.87
C ALA A 135 5.41 1.76 10.50
N VAL A 136 4.95 0.85 9.66
CA VAL A 136 4.06 -0.25 10.05
C VAL A 136 4.83 -1.56 10.16
N PRO A 137 4.74 -2.29 11.30
CA PRO A 137 5.38 -3.59 11.43
C PRO A 137 4.82 -4.61 10.43
N GLN A 138 5.64 -5.63 10.15
CA GLN A 138 5.24 -6.73 9.27
C GLN A 138 3.92 -7.39 9.71
N ALA A 139 3.11 -7.82 8.74
CA ALA A 139 1.78 -8.41 8.94
C ALA A 139 0.71 -7.51 9.61
N MET A 140 0.97 -6.21 9.77
CA MET A 140 -0.02 -5.24 10.28
C MET A 140 -0.78 -4.51 9.16
N CYS A 141 -0.56 -4.85 7.88
CA CYS A 141 -1.07 -4.09 6.73
C CYS A 141 -2.59 -3.88 6.74
N ALA A 142 -3.35 -4.93 7.05
CA ALA A 142 -4.81 -4.82 7.19
C ALA A 142 -5.21 -4.03 8.44
N ASN A 143 -4.47 -4.15 9.54
CA ASN A 143 -4.78 -3.44 10.78
C ASN A 143 -4.60 -1.93 10.60
N SER A 144 -3.51 -1.48 10.01
CA SER A 144 -3.25 -0.06 9.75
C SER A 144 -4.20 0.51 8.71
N THR A 145 -4.41 -0.20 7.59
CA THR A 145 -5.31 0.26 6.53
C THR A 145 -6.75 0.34 7.01
N SER A 146 -7.23 -0.68 7.74
CA SER A 146 -8.58 -0.67 8.31
C SER A 146 -8.75 0.37 9.42
N ASN A 147 -7.71 0.67 10.20
CA ASN A 147 -7.74 1.75 11.18
C ASN A 147 -8.00 3.10 10.51
N ILE A 148 -7.32 3.38 9.38
CA ILE A 148 -7.55 4.61 8.61
C ILE A 148 -8.96 4.63 8.03
N LEU A 149 -9.39 3.54 7.38
CA LEU A 149 -10.71 3.48 6.74
C LEU A 149 -11.87 3.56 7.74
N ALA A 150 -11.71 3.03 8.94
CA ALA A 150 -12.71 3.13 10.01
C ALA A 150 -12.94 4.58 10.48
N GLN A 151 -11.93 5.45 10.38
CA GLN A 151 -12.06 6.87 10.73
C GLN A 151 -12.91 7.65 9.71
N VAL A 152 -12.82 7.30 8.43
CA VAL A 152 -13.55 7.99 7.35
C VAL A 152 -14.87 7.31 6.97
N PHE A 153 -15.05 6.04 7.32
CA PHE A 153 -16.29 5.27 7.15
C PHE A 153 -16.75 4.62 8.47
N PRO A 154 -17.03 5.43 9.52
CA PRO A 154 -17.37 4.91 10.84
C PRO A 154 -18.63 4.03 10.79
N GLY A 155 -18.54 2.86 11.42
CA GLY A 155 -19.64 1.87 11.47
C GLY A 155 -19.88 1.12 10.15
N ARG A 156 -19.11 1.40 9.09
CA ARG A 156 -19.18 0.69 7.81
C ARG A 156 -17.94 -0.16 7.54
N VAL A 157 -16.76 0.32 7.96
CA VAL A 157 -15.51 -0.43 7.97
C VAL A 157 -15.01 -0.53 9.40
N ASN A 158 -14.66 -1.73 9.84
CA ASN A 158 -14.14 -2.00 11.18
C ASN A 158 -12.65 -2.29 11.12
N GLN A 159 -11.95 -1.99 12.22
CA GLN A 159 -10.56 -2.40 12.35
C GLN A 159 -10.44 -3.92 12.34
N THR A 160 -9.55 -4.45 11.51
CA THR A 160 -9.38 -5.88 11.28
C THR A 160 -7.94 -6.20 10.93
N TRP A 161 -7.52 -7.41 11.25
CA TRP A 161 -6.22 -7.97 10.87
C TRP A 161 -6.28 -8.80 9.59
N SER A 162 -7.48 -9.04 9.06
CA SER A 162 -7.68 -9.83 7.86
C SER A 162 -7.83 -8.93 6.62
N PRO A 163 -6.91 -8.99 5.64
CA PRO A 163 -7.04 -8.25 4.39
C PRO A 163 -8.33 -8.61 3.63
N ARG A 164 -8.70 -9.91 3.62
CA ARG A 164 -9.94 -10.36 2.99
C ARG A 164 -11.16 -9.72 3.64
N LYS A 165 -11.26 -9.75 4.98
CA LYS A 165 -12.38 -9.14 5.69
C LYS A 165 -12.47 -7.64 5.39
N LEU A 166 -11.33 -6.94 5.36
CA LEU A 166 -11.30 -5.52 5.01
C LEU A 166 -11.86 -5.28 3.61
N ALA A 167 -11.44 -6.07 2.63
CA ALA A 167 -11.94 -5.98 1.25
C ALA A 167 -13.45 -6.28 1.15
N ASP A 168 -13.94 -7.21 1.96
CA ASP A 168 -15.36 -7.58 1.97
C ASP A 168 -16.21 -6.48 2.62
N GLU A 169 -15.74 -5.85 3.70
CA GLU A 169 -16.41 -4.68 4.31
C GLU A 169 -16.37 -3.45 3.40
N PHE A 170 -15.23 -3.18 2.77
CA PHE A 170 -15.09 -2.08 1.80
C PHE A 170 -16.04 -2.27 0.62
N ALA A 171 -16.22 -3.50 0.13
CA ALA A 171 -17.18 -3.82 -0.94
C ALA A 171 -18.62 -3.41 -0.64
N GLN A 172 -19.00 -3.33 0.65
CA GLN A 172 -20.35 -2.96 1.08
C GLN A 172 -20.57 -1.44 1.12
N LEU A 173 -19.55 -0.63 0.84
CA LEU A 173 -19.72 0.81 0.70
C LEU A 173 -20.46 1.11 -0.62
N PRO A 174 -21.53 1.95 -0.57
CA PRO A 174 -22.25 2.32 -1.79
C PRO A 174 -21.33 2.98 -2.82
N GLY A 175 -21.40 2.53 -4.07
CA GLY A 175 -20.60 3.08 -5.17
C GLY A 175 -19.23 2.41 -5.38
N VAL A 176 -18.88 1.40 -4.58
CA VAL A 176 -17.65 0.63 -4.84
C VAL A 176 -17.77 -0.15 -6.14
N THR A 177 -16.76 0.00 -6.97
CA THR A 177 -16.55 -0.84 -8.16
C THR A 177 -15.37 -1.77 -7.91
N GLU A 178 -15.43 -2.96 -8.49
CA GLU A 178 -14.43 -3.99 -8.28
C GLU A 178 -13.97 -4.59 -9.60
N ARG A 179 -12.67 -4.84 -9.69
CA ARG A 179 -12.09 -5.72 -10.71
C ARG A 179 -11.09 -6.65 -10.05
N VAL A 180 -10.86 -7.80 -10.68
CA VAL A 180 -9.84 -8.76 -10.26
C VAL A 180 -8.80 -8.86 -11.37
N LEU A 181 -7.55 -8.57 -11.04
CA LEU A 181 -6.42 -8.84 -11.90
C LEU A 181 -5.84 -10.22 -11.56
N ARG A 182 -5.70 -11.06 -12.58
CA ARG A 182 -4.96 -12.32 -12.54
C ARG A 182 -3.89 -12.23 -13.61
N GLU A 183 -2.66 -12.51 -13.21
CA GLU A 183 -1.57 -12.79 -14.13
C GLU A 183 -1.24 -14.28 -13.99
N TYR A 184 -0.75 -14.89 -15.06
CA TYR A 184 -0.46 -16.33 -15.13
C TYR A 184 1.04 -16.60 -15.21
N ASP A 185 1.86 -15.58 -15.02
CA ASP A 185 3.31 -15.68 -14.95
C ASP A 185 3.77 -16.18 -13.57
N SER A 186 4.99 -16.73 -13.54
CA SER A 186 5.61 -17.30 -12.35
C SER A 186 5.67 -16.32 -11.19
N ASP A 187 5.62 -16.80 -9.95
CA ASP A 187 5.68 -15.98 -8.72
C ASP A 187 6.88 -15.02 -8.61
N ASP A 188 7.94 -15.25 -9.39
CA ASP A 188 9.04 -14.30 -9.52
C ASP A 188 8.58 -13.01 -10.22
N ASN A 189 8.45 -11.94 -9.43
CA ASN A 189 8.06 -10.62 -9.89
C ASN A 189 9.24 -9.71 -10.25
N SER A 190 10.48 -10.19 -10.18
CA SER A 190 11.67 -9.43 -10.59
C SER A 190 11.53 -8.87 -12.00
N LYS A 191 11.00 -9.68 -12.93
CA LYS A 191 10.78 -9.28 -14.33
C LYS A 191 9.88 -8.05 -14.50
N VAL A 192 8.88 -7.84 -13.64
CA VAL A 192 8.05 -6.63 -13.72
C VAL A 192 8.83 -5.39 -13.30
N LEU A 193 9.74 -5.53 -12.34
CA LEU A 193 10.65 -4.45 -11.96
C LEU A 193 11.80 -4.27 -12.96
N ASP A 194 12.23 -5.32 -13.65
CA ASP A 194 13.25 -5.27 -14.71
C ASP A 194 12.71 -4.61 -15.98
N ASP A 195 11.47 -4.93 -16.36
CA ASP A 195 10.75 -4.31 -17.48
C ASP A 195 10.39 -2.84 -17.17
N TRP A 196 10.20 -2.51 -15.89
CA TRP A 196 10.03 -1.15 -15.45
C TRP A 196 11.38 -0.43 -15.45
N ASN A 197 11.55 0.59 -16.30
CA ASN A 197 12.75 1.41 -16.26
C ASN A 197 12.54 2.61 -15.29
N PRO A 198 13.07 2.53 -14.06
CA PRO A 198 12.88 3.57 -13.04
C PRO A 198 13.50 4.92 -13.45
N GLU A 199 14.56 4.89 -14.25
CA GLU A 199 15.24 6.09 -14.72
C GLU A 199 14.44 6.82 -15.80
N ARG A 200 13.74 6.08 -16.68
CA ARG A 200 12.79 6.70 -17.63
C ARG A 200 11.66 7.40 -16.88
N GLU A 201 11.15 6.83 -15.79
CA GLU A 201 10.14 7.51 -14.97
C GLU A 201 10.71 8.75 -14.28
N ARG A 202 11.93 8.68 -13.74
CA ARG A 202 12.60 9.83 -13.13
C ARG A 202 12.80 10.95 -14.14
N VAL A 203 13.26 10.64 -15.35
CA VAL A 203 13.46 11.60 -16.44
C VAL A 203 12.13 12.14 -16.97
N ALA A 204 11.11 11.31 -17.16
CA ALA A 204 9.77 11.74 -17.58
C ALA A 204 9.11 12.66 -16.54
N ARG A 205 9.40 12.47 -15.24
CA ARG A 205 8.99 13.38 -14.17
C ARG A 205 9.77 14.70 -14.18
N ALA A 206 11.04 14.67 -14.52
CA ALA A 206 11.87 15.88 -14.58
C ALA A 206 11.60 16.76 -15.81
N ALA A 207 10.94 16.22 -16.83
CA ALA A 207 10.62 16.90 -18.09
C ALA A 207 9.21 17.52 -18.13
N ASN A 208 8.36 17.26 -17.13
CA ASN A 208 7.02 17.84 -16.96
C ASN A 208 7.01 18.85 -15.80
#